data_AF-A0A353TAU8-F1
#
_entry.id   AF-A0A353TAU8-F1
#
_cell.length_a   1.000
_cell.length_b   1.000
_cell.length_c   1.000
_cell.angle_alpha   90.00
_cell.angle_beta   90.00
_cell.angle_gamma   90.00
#
_symmetry.space_group_name_H-M   'P 1'
#
loop_
_entity.id
_entity.type
_entity.pdbx_description
1 polymer ?
#
loop_
_entity_poly.entity_id
_entity_poly.type
_entity_poly.pdbx_seq_one_letter_code
_entity_poly.pdbx_strand_id
1 'polypeptide(L)'
;MAVYLKGTGVKARVSVTFVVSIIATVFFAGCGIEEPLERVAKEPKPYTNRLPDAYKNMELAETTSAEVLEEIKLNKKELVSQSESVVCCWSEKKKTYQFWLTMAAFDEESSTVARKYFLAVDEKPWHLHNEGQKLRFDCQMILDEQTLAEPYANENEKRIAIVKKMLEMTRDDFLQVRKDSKVIDTGAMMTNQTIERILYVLSQSPQLATRLVEEGGMDFDHLTLDDGRVRLILCKNVAILKIRIGKLKKIWTQE
;
A
#
# COMPACT_ATOMS: atom_id res chain seq x y z
N MET A 1 23.11 -39.41 60.57
CA MET A 1 24.10 -39.59 59.50
C MET A 1 23.97 -38.41 58.55
N ALA A 2 24.80 -37.39 58.71
CA ALA A 2 24.74 -36.16 57.93
C ALA A 2 25.60 -36.32 56.67
N VAL A 3 24.98 -36.27 55.49
CA VAL A 3 25.70 -36.29 54.21
C VAL A 3 26.05 -34.84 53.84
N TYR A 4 27.32 -34.50 54.07
CA TYR A 4 27.94 -33.28 53.58
C TYR A 4 28.21 -33.41 52.08
N LEU A 5 27.47 -32.69 51.23
CA LEU A 5 27.85 -32.49 49.83
C LEU A 5 28.80 -31.28 49.74
N LYS A 6 30.10 -31.59 49.73
CA LYS A 6 31.18 -30.67 49.36
C LYS A 6 31.05 -30.32 47.87
N GLY A 7 31.10 -29.02 47.58
CA GLY A 7 30.75 -28.49 46.27
C GLY A 7 31.77 -28.71 45.15
N THR A 8 31.33 -28.31 43.96
CA THR A 8 32.19 -27.88 42.87
C THR A 8 31.60 -26.59 42.33
N GLY A 9 32.13 -25.46 42.82
CA GLY A 9 31.92 -24.16 42.20
C GLY A 9 32.63 -24.13 40.86
N VAL A 10 31.98 -24.65 39.82
CA VAL A 10 32.40 -24.41 38.43
C VAL A 10 32.11 -22.94 38.17
N LYS A 11 33.10 -22.07 38.40
CA LYS A 11 33.11 -20.72 37.84
C LYS A 11 33.04 -20.92 36.34
N ALA A 12 31.85 -20.79 35.77
CA ALA A 12 31.63 -20.74 34.34
C ALA A 12 32.30 -19.47 33.81
N ARG A 13 33.63 -19.51 33.67
CA ARG A 13 34.33 -18.73 32.65
C ARG A 13 33.85 -19.33 31.33
N VAL A 14 32.63 -18.95 30.94
CA VAL A 14 32.19 -19.06 29.56
C VAL A 14 33.16 -18.19 28.80
N SER A 15 34.23 -18.82 28.31
CA SER A 15 35.32 -18.18 27.60
C SER A 15 34.70 -17.35 26.50
N VAL A 16 34.97 -16.05 26.52
CA VAL A 16 34.64 -15.12 25.43
C VAL A 16 35.00 -15.72 24.07
N THR A 17 36.06 -16.54 24.02
CA THR A 17 36.52 -17.33 22.88
C THR A 17 35.46 -18.27 22.29
N PHE A 18 34.59 -18.88 23.10
CA PHE A 18 33.55 -19.79 22.63
C PHE A 18 32.39 -19.03 21.95
N VAL A 19 32.00 -17.88 22.52
CA VAL A 19 30.99 -17.00 21.92
C VAL A 19 31.51 -16.40 20.61
N VAL A 20 32.78 -15.94 20.59
CA VAL A 20 33.43 -15.43 19.37
C VAL A 20 33.56 -16.51 18.31
N SER A 21 33.85 -17.76 18.69
CA SER A 21 33.93 -18.89 17.76
C SER A 21 32.59 -19.27 17.14
N ILE A 22 31.49 -19.23 17.92
CA ILE A 22 30.13 -19.46 17.40
C ILE A 22 29.72 -18.34 16.44
N ILE A 23 30.00 -17.08 16.80
CA ILE A 23 29.73 -15.94 15.92
C ILE A 23 30.53 -16.08 14.62
N ALA A 24 31.82 -16.39 14.70
CA ALA A 24 32.67 -16.58 13.52
C ALA A 24 32.21 -17.75 12.64
N THR A 25 31.77 -18.87 13.20
CA THR A 25 31.26 -20.00 12.39
C THR A 25 29.96 -19.65 11.68
N VAL A 26 29.09 -18.83 12.26
CA VAL A 26 27.90 -18.30 11.57
C VAL A 26 28.28 -17.33 10.43
N PHE A 27 29.38 -16.57 10.57
CA PHE A 27 29.87 -15.67 9.52
C PHE A 27 30.73 -16.34 8.44
N PHE A 28 31.37 -17.48 8.70
CA PHE A 28 32.26 -18.15 7.74
C PHE A 28 31.67 -19.42 7.11
N ALA A 29 30.55 -19.95 7.62
CA ALA A 29 29.80 -21.02 6.98
C ALA A 29 28.92 -20.50 5.80
N GLY A 30 29.54 -19.77 4.88
CA GLY A 30 29.43 -19.95 3.43
C GLY A 30 28.08 -20.27 2.77
N CYS A 31 26.95 -19.73 3.22
CA CYS A 31 25.70 -19.73 2.45
C CYS A 31 25.00 -18.37 2.62
N GLY A 32 25.25 -17.42 1.71
CA GLY A 32 24.35 -16.28 1.47
C GLY A 32 24.33 -15.13 2.49
N ILE A 33 25.48 -14.55 2.82
CA ILE A 33 25.56 -13.34 3.71
C ILE A 33 25.26 -12.04 2.94
N GLU A 34 24.84 -12.10 1.67
CA GLU A 34 24.35 -10.90 0.97
C GLU A 34 22.96 -10.47 1.48
N GLU A 35 22.16 -11.38 2.04
CA GLU A 35 20.81 -11.05 2.52
C GLU A 35 20.79 -10.25 3.84
N PRO A 36 21.63 -10.51 4.87
CA PRO A 36 21.62 -9.76 6.14
C PRO A 36 21.91 -8.26 6.03
N LEU A 37 22.81 -7.84 5.14
CA LEU A 37 23.22 -6.42 5.04
C LEU A 37 22.13 -5.56 4.40
N GLU A 38 21.49 -6.05 3.34
CA GLU A 38 20.30 -5.39 2.76
C GLU A 38 19.10 -5.43 3.73
N ARG A 39 19.00 -6.44 4.61
CA ARG A 39 17.98 -6.52 5.68
C ARG A 39 18.15 -5.47 6.77
N VAL A 40 19.37 -5.00 7.03
CA VAL A 40 19.68 -3.97 8.04
C VAL A 40 19.74 -2.58 7.41
N ALA A 41 20.10 -2.48 6.13
CA ALA A 41 20.12 -1.21 5.42
C ALA A 41 18.71 -0.59 5.39
N LYS A 42 18.61 0.68 5.80
CA LYS A 42 17.35 1.43 5.72
C LYS A 42 16.91 1.46 4.27
N GLU A 43 15.75 0.88 4.00
CA GLU A 43 15.23 0.81 2.65
C GLU A 43 14.99 2.22 2.09
N PRO A 44 15.34 2.49 0.82
CA PRO A 44 14.82 3.67 0.17
C PRO A 44 13.29 3.54 0.01
N LYS A 45 12.62 4.67 0.20
CA LYS A 45 11.17 4.88 0.08
C LYS A 45 10.61 4.41 -1.28
N PRO A 46 9.28 4.19 -1.38
CA PRO A 46 8.23 4.36 -0.37
C PRO A 46 7.92 3.07 0.40
N TYR A 47 7.52 3.26 1.65
CA TYR A 47 7.06 2.20 2.55
C TYR A 47 5.55 2.07 2.47
N THR A 48 5.00 0.88 2.77
CA THR A 48 3.54 0.68 2.84
C THR A 48 2.89 1.56 3.92
N ASN A 49 3.63 2.04 4.92
CA ASN A 49 3.09 2.92 5.96
C ASN A 49 3.15 4.43 5.65
N ARG A 50 3.80 4.87 4.56
CA ARG A 50 3.98 6.31 4.25
C ARG A 50 3.55 6.64 2.82
N LEU A 51 2.83 7.75 2.65
CA LEU A 51 2.57 8.31 1.32
C LEU A 51 3.83 8.98 0.75
N PRO A 52 4.09 8.81 -0.55
CA PRO A 52 5.15 9.52 -1.22
C PRO A 52 4.82 11.01 -1.32
N ASP A 53 5.85 11.85 -1.30
CA ASP A 53 5.68 13.31 -1.29
C ASP A 53 5.00 13.76 -2.60
N ALA A 54 5.32 13.15 -3.74
CA ALA A 54 4.64 13.35 -5.02
C ALA A 54 3.11 13.18 -4.93
N TYR A 55 2.61 12.15 -4.24
CA TYR A 55 1.17 11.95 -4.07
C TYR A 55 0.51 13.06 -3.23
N LYS A 56 1.25 13.61 -2.27
CA LYS A 56 0.76 14.68 -1.39
C LYS A 56 0.67 16.00 -2.12
N ASN A 57 1.70 16.31 -2.91
CA ASN A 57 1.82 17.57 -3.64
C ASN A 57 0.86 17.68 -4.83
N MET A 58 0.42 16.56 -5.42
CA MET A 58 -0.58 16.59 -6.49
C MET A 58 -1.94 17.00 -5.94
N GLU A 59 -2.40 18.20 -6.25
CA GLU A 59 -3.71 18.72 -5.86
C GLU A 59 -4.73 18.55 -6.98
N LEU A 60 -5.91 18.03 -6.64
CA LEU A 60 -6.98 17.78 -7.62
C LEU A 60 -7.49 19.11 -8.19
N ALA A 61 -7.74 19.16 -9.49
CA ALA A 61 -8.16 20.35 -10.25
C ALA A 61 -7.16 21.53 -10.26
N GLU A 62 -5.98 21.37 -9.66
CA GLU A 62 -4.97 22.43 -9.58
C GLU A 62 -3.67 22.04 -10.27
N THR A 63 -3.10 20.88 -9.94
CA THR A 63 -1.83 20.43 -10.51
C THR A 63 -2.00 20.05 -11.98
N THR A 64 -1.10 20.54 -12.83
CA THR A 64 -1.08 20.30 -14.27
C THR A 64 -0.28 19.04 -14.62
N SER A 65 -0.49 18.52 -15.84
CA SER A 65 0.28 17.37 -16.34
C SER A 65 1.79 17.60 -16.40
N ALA A 66 2.23 18.83 -16.69
CA ALA A 66 3.64 19.20 -16.71
C ALA A 66 4.27 19.12 -15.30
N GLU A 67 3.61 19.69 -14.29
CA GLU A 67 4.07 19.63 -12.90
C GLU A 67 4.11 18.20 -12.37
N VAL A 68 3.10 17.37 -12.71
CA VAL A 68 3.13 15.95 -12.37
C VAL A 68 4.36 15.25 -12.95
N LEU A 69 4.73 15.52 -14.20
CA LEU A 69 5.89 14.86 -14.81
C LEU A 69 7.22 15.21 -14.12
N GLU A 70 7.32 16.42 -13.57
CA GLU A 70 8.49 16.86 -12.81
C GLU A 70 8.56 16.20 -11.42
N GLU A 71 7.41 16.02 -10.76
CA GLU A 71 7.35 15.57 -9.36
C GLU A 71 7.10 14.08 -9.16
N ILE A 72 6.48 13.37 -10.12
CA ILE A 72 5.97 12.01 -9.90
C ILE A 72 7.07 10.99 -9.59
N LYS A 73 8.30 11.27 -10.02
CA LYS A 73 9.49 10.46 -9.70
C LYS A 73 10.05 10.82 -8.34
N LEU A 74 10.03 9.87 -7.42
CA LEU A 74 10.70 9.92 -6.12
C LEU A 74 12.19 9.60 -6.22
N ASN A 75 12.57 8.75 -7.18
CA ASN A 75 13.94 8.28 -7.34
C ASN A 75 14.29 8.13 -8.82
N LYS A 76 15.56 8.36 -9.16
CA LYS A 76 16.15 8.14 -10.49
C LYS A 76 15.97 6.70 -11.00
N LYS A 77 15.74 5.72 -10.12
CA LYS A 77 15.50 4.31 -10.48
C LYS A 77 14.04 4.01 -10.84
N GLU A 78 13.12 4.92 -10.60
CA GLU A 78 11.71 4.70 -10.92
C GLU A 78 11.48 4.89 -12.41
N LEU A 79 10.59 4.06 -12.94
CA LEU A 79 10.20 4.08 -14.33
C LEU A 79 8.88 4.83 -14.45
N VAL A 80 8.66 5.46 -15.60
CA VAL A 80 7.44 6.21 -15.88
C VAL A 80 6.82 5.67 -17.15
N SER A 81 5.53 5.41 -17.08
CA SER A 81 4.62 5.07 -18.17
C SER A 81 3.65 6.25 -18.35
N GLN A 82 3.35 6.58 -19.59
CA GLN A 82 2.52 7.74 -19.93
C GLN A 82 1.60 7.37 -21.09
N SER A 83 0.36 7.83 -20.99
CA SER A 83 -0.60 7.90 -22.09
C SER A 83 -1.02 9.37 -22.28
N GLU A 84 -2.04 9.60 -23.10
CA GLU A 84 -2.59 10.95 -23.33
C GLU A 84 -3.21 11.56 -22.07
N SER A 85 -3.85 10.75 -21.22
CA SER A 85 -4.55 11.23 -20.02
C SER A 85 -4.11 10.60 -18.70
N VAL A 86 -3.07 9.75 -18.69
CA VAL A 86 -2.56 9.10 -17.48
C VAL A 86 -1.03 9.12 -17.45
N VAL A 87 -0.47 9.48 -16.29
CA VAL A 87 0.96 9.33 -15.99
C VAL A 87 1.10 8.42 -14.77
N CYS A 88 1.91 7.38 -14.90
CA CYS A 88 2.16 6.40 -13.85
C CYS A 88 3.66 6.24 -13.62
N CYS A 89 4.11 6.46 -12.39
CA CYS A 89 5.46 6.16 -11.95
C CYS A 89 5.45 4.91 -11.08
N TRP A 90 6.40 4.00 -11.28
CA TRP A 90 6.47 2.75 -10.54
C TRP A 90 7.90 2.28 -10.32
N SER A 91 8.07 1.40 -9.34
CA SER A 91 9.31 0.65 -9.15
C SER A 91 9.04 -0.65 -8.39
N GLU A 92 10.07 -1.49 -8.32
CA GLU A 92 10.01 -2.79 -7.66
C GLU A 92 11.34 -3.12 -6.99
N LYS A 93 11.26 -3.96 -5.95
CA LYS A 93 12.38 -4.65 -5.35
C LYS A 93 12.13 -6.15 -5.42
N LYS A 94 12.78 -6.79 -6.39
CA LYS A 94 12.63 -8.23 -6.65
C LYS A 94 12.99 -9.11 -5.44
N LYS A 95 13.99 -8.70 -4.65
CA LYS A 95 14.45 -9.48 -3.49
C LYS A 95 13.43 -9.52 -2.35
N THR A 96 12.66 -8.45 -2.16
CA THR A 96 11.69 -8.32 -1.07
C THR A 96 10.24 -8.53 -1.51
N TYR A 97 9.99 -8.86 -2.79
CA TYR A 97 8.64 -8.96 -3.34
C TYR A 97 7.80 -7.70 -3.07
N GLN A 98 8.47 -6.55 -3.13
CA GLN A 98 7.87 -5.25 -2.88
C GLN A 98 7.77 -4.48 -4.19
N PHE A 99 6.64 -3.82 -4.41
CA PHE A 99 6.50 -2.87 -5.51
C PHE A 99 5.58 -1.72 -5.11
N TRP A 100 5.68 -0.63 -5.86
CA TRP A 100 4.82 0.53 -5.66
C TRP A 100 4.60 1.25 -6.98
N LEU A 101 3.49 1.98 -7.02
CA LEU A 101 3.18 2.91 -8.08
C LEU A 101 2.46 4.14 -7.53
N THR A 102 2.72 5.27 -8.17
CA THR A 102 1.99 6.53 -8.03
C THR A 102 1.45 6.87 -9.41
N MET A 103 0.17 7.16 -9.51
CA MET A 103 -0.48 7.42 -10.79
C MET A 103 -1.36 8.66 -10.67
N ALA A 104 -1.38 9.47 -11.72
CA ALA A 104 -2.28 10.60 -11.87
C ALA A 104 -2.99 10.47 -13.22
N ALA A 105 -4.29 10.73 -13.21
CA ALA A 105 -5.09 10.83 -14.41
C ALA A 105 -5.67 12.24 -14.51
N PHE A 106 -5.68 12.76 -15.73
CA PHE A 106 -6.00 14.15 -16.02
C PHE A 106 -7.41 14.28 -16.57
N ASP A 107 -8.01 15.43 -16.29
CA ASP A 107 -9.20 15.88 -17.00
C ASP A 107 -8.81 16.40 -18.40
N GLU A 108 -9.51 15.95 -19.44
CA GLU A 108 -9.15 16.24 -20.84
C GLU A 108 -9.33 17.72 -21.18
N GLU A 109 -10.33 18.39 -20.58
CA GLU A 109 -10.64 19.79 -20.88
C GLU A 109 -9.66 20.75 -20.20
N SER A 110 -9.38 20.52 -18.91
CA SER A 110 -8.53 21.40 -18.10
C SER A 110 -7.05 21.02 -18.07
N SER A 111 -6.71 19.78 -18.47
CA SER A 111 -5.35 19.22 -18.33
C SER A 111 -4.80 19.24 -16.88
N THR A 112 -5.71 19.25 -15.90
CA THR A 112 -5.40 19.18 -14.46
C THR A 112 -5.66 17.80 -13.89
N VAL A 113 -5.06 17.46 -12.75
CA VAL A 113 -5.25 16.16 -12.09
C VAL A 113 -6.71 16.01 -11.66
N ALA A 114 -7.41 15.06 -12.26
CA ALA A 114 -8.78 14.69 -11.86
C ALA A 114 -8.77 13.55 -10.83
N ARG A 115 -7.77 12.67 -10.92
CA ARG A 115 -7.66 11.45 -10.11
C ARG A 115 -6.21 11.17 -9.79
N LYS A 116 -5.92 10.74 -8.57
CA LYS A 116 -4.59 10.31 -8.15
C LYS A 116 -4.64 9.04 -7.31
N TYR A 117 -3.64 8.20 -7.50
CA TYR A 117 -3.53 6.87 -6.91
C TYR A 117 -2.15 6.65 -6.34
N PHE A 118 -2.10 5.96 -5.21
CA PHE A 118 -0.88 5.37 -4.69
C PHE A 118 -1.17 3.93 -4.29
N LEU A 119 -0.34 3.01 -4.77
CA LEU A 119 -0.37 1.61 -4.39
C LEU A 119 1.04 1.22 -3.93
N ALA A 120 1.14 0.57 -2.78
CA ALA A 120 2.35 -0.10 -2.34
C ALA A 120 1.99 -1.49 -1.82
N VAL A 121 2.74 -2.48 -2.27
CA VAL A 121 2.57 -3.88 -1.90
C VAL A 121 3.89 -4.44 -1.40
N ASP A 122 3.83 -5.13 -0.28
CA ASP A 122 4.91 -5.88 0.36
C ASP A 122 4.33 -7.25 0.74
N GLU A 123 4.50 -8.26 -0.14
CA GLU A 123 3.92 -9.58 0.07
C GLU A 123 4.56 -10.33 1.24
N LYS A 124 5.85 -10.08 1.48
CA LYS A 124 6.66 -10.74 2.50
C LYS A 124 7.34 -9.68 3.36
N PRO A 125 6.58 -9.01 4.25
CA PRO A 125 7.14 -8.00 5.14
C PRO A 125 8.05 -8.67 6.17
N TRP A 126 9.33 -8.84 5.83
CA TRP A 126 10.33 -9.54 6.64
C TRP A 126 11.27 -8.59 7.39
N HIS A 127 10.90 -7.31 7.50
CA HIS A 127 11.68 -6.34 8.26
C HIS A 127 11.30 -6.37 9.75
N LEU A 128 12.33 -6.44 10.62
CA LEU A 128 12.19 -6.39 12.09
C LEU A 128 11.38 -5.19 12.62
N HIS A 129 11.25 -4.15 11.79
CA HIS A 129 10.60 -2.88 12.13
C HIS A 129 9.34 -2.62 11.29
N ASN A 130 8.86 -3.60 10.50
CA ASN A 130 7.68 -3.40 9.68
C ASN A 130 6.41 -3.41 10.54
N GLU A 131 5.46 -2.54 10.22
CA GLU A 131 4.19 -2.42 10.94
C GLU A 131 3.23 -3.59 10.66
N GLY A 132 3.61 -4.51 9.75
CA GLY A 132 2.81 -5.67 9.37
C GLY A 132 1.81 -5.39 8.25
N GLN A 133 1.84 -4.19 7.68
CA GLN A 133 1.00 -3.79 6.55
C GLN A 133 1.59 -4.31 5.23
N LYS A 134 0.83 -5.17 4.56
CA LYS A 134 1.18 -5.82 3.28
C LYS A 134 0.72 -5.02 2.06
N LEU A 135 -0.39 -4.29 2.16
CA LEU A 135 -0.89 -3.48 1.05
C LEU A 135 -1.36 -2.11 1.56
N ARG A 136 -1.01 -1.08 0.80
CA ARG A 136 -1.54 0.27 0.88
C ARG A 136 -2.15 0.63 -0.46
N PHE A 137 -3.39 1.06 -0.47
CA PHE A 137 -3.97 1.76 -1.61
C PHE A 137 -4.64 3.05 -1.12
N ASP A 138 -4.28 4.17 -1.75
CA ASP A 138 -4.93 5.47 -1.53
C ASP A 138 -5.33 6.03 -2.88
N CYS A 139 -6.59 6.38 -3.00
CA CYS A 139 -7.17 6.93 -4.20
C CYS A 139 -7.95 8.19 -3.84
N GLN A 140 -7.73 9.25 -4.60
CA GLN A 140 -8.53 10.49 -4.54
C GLN A 140 -9.00 10.81 -5.95
N MET A 141 -10.27 11.13 -6.11
CA MET A 141 -10.83 11.47 -7.40
C MET A 141 -11.99 12.44 -7.28
N ILE A 142 -12.10 13.31 -8.28
CA ILE A 142 -13.27 14.14 -8.50
C ILE A 142 -14.38 13.25 -9.10
N LEU A 143 -15.53 13.23 -8.45
CA LEU A 143 -16.73 12.59 -8.97
C LEU A 143 -17.53 13.59 -9.82
N ASP A 144 -18.13 13.08 -10.89
CA ASP A 144 -19.05 13.85 -11.70
C ASP A 144 -20.34 14.17 -10.93
N GLU A 145 -20.98 15.28 -11.29
CA GLU A 145 -22.21 15.74 -10.63
C GLU A 145 -23.36 14.75 -10.81
N GLN A 146 -23.40 14.03 -11.94
CA GLN A 146 -24.46 13.06 -12.23
C GLN A 146 -24.43 11.90 -11.23
N THR A 147 -23.25 11.35 -10.94
CA THR A 147 -23.05 10.31 -9.91
C THR A 147 -23.45 10.81 -8.53
N LEU A 148 -23.24 12.09 -8.21
CA LEU A 148 -23.59 12.63 -6.89
C LEU A 148 -25.08 12.95 -6.73
N ALA A 149 -25.74 13.31 -7.84
CA ALA A 149 -27.13 13.75 -7.92
C ALA A 149 -28.12 12.62 -8.24
N GLU A 150 -27.65 11.43 -8.60
CA GLU A 150 -28.48 10.26 -8.87
C GLU A 150 -29.42 9.96 -7.67
N PRO A 151 -30.70 9.66 -7.91
CA PRO A 151 -31.66 9.36 -6.84
C PRO A 151 -31.42 7.96 -6.26
N TYR A 152 -30.62 7.89 -5.20
CA TYR A 152 -30.39 6.67 -4.42
C TYR A 152 -31.53 6.40 -3.43
N ALA A 153 -31.88 5.12 -3.20
CA ALA A 153 -32.92 4.79 -2.23
C ALA A 153 -32.48 5.09 -0.78
N ASN A 154 -31.17 5.05 -0.51
CA ASN A 154 -30.58 5.42 0.78
C ASN A 154 -29.07 5.72 0.65
N GLU A 155 -28.49 6.24 1.74
CA GLU A 155 -27.07 6.59 1.83
C GLU A 155 -26.12 5.40 1.65
N ASN A 156 -26.53 4.18 2.01
CA ASN A 156 -25.68 3.00 1.83
C ASN A 156 -25.54 2.65 0.35
N GLU A 157 -26.64 2.73 -0.39
CA GLU A 157 -26.64 2.54 -1.85
C GLU A 157 -25.77 3.58 -2.54
N LYS A 158 -25.89 4.86 -2.16
CA LYS A 158 -25.02 5.94 -2.65
C LYS A 158 -23.54 5.63 -2.45
N ARG A 159 -23.13 5.17 -1.26
CA ARG A 159 -21.73 4.83 -0.95
C ARG A 159 -21.24 3.65 -1.77
N ILE A 160 -22.07 2.62 -1.95
CA ILE A 160 -21.75 1.47 -2.79
C ILE A 160 -21.60 1.90 -4.26
N ALA A 161 -22.50 2.76 -4.76
CA ALA A 161 -22.43 3.31 -6.11
C ALA A 161 -21.14 4.12 -6.32
N ILE A 162 -20.75 4.95 -5.35
CA ILE A 162 -19.47 5.67 -5.38
C ILE A 162 -18.31 4.68 -5.49
N VAL A 163 -18.21 3.67 -4.62
CA VAL A 163 -17.10 2.69 -4.69
C VAL A 163 -17.08 1.94 -6.03
N LYS A 164 -18.25 1.62 -6.61
CA LYS A 164 -18.33 1.03 -7.97
C LYS A 164 -17.79 1.99 -9.03
N LYS A 165 -18.16 3.26 -8.97
CA LYS A 165 -17.68 4.28 -9.90
C LYS A 165 -16.16 4.48 -9.77
N MET A 166 -15.64 4.46 -8.54
CA MET A 166 -14.20 4.53 -8.30
C MET A 166 -13.47 3.33 -8.92
N LEU A 167 -14.02 2.11 -8.83
CA LEU A 167 -13.47 0.92 -9.48
C LEU A 167 -13.44 1.05 -11.00
N GLU A 168 -14.54 1.51 -11.60
CA GLU A 168 -14.64 1.74 -13.05
C GLU A 168 -13.55 2.71 -13.53
N MET A 169 -13.47 3.92 -12.95
CA MET A 169 -12.47 4.90 -13.34
C MET A 169 -11.04 4.42 -13.11
N THR A 170 -10.79 3.71 -12.00
CA THR A 170 -9.47 3.13 -11.72
C THR A 170 -9.07 2.11 -12.78
N ARG A 171 -10.01 1.28 -13.27
CA ARG A 171 -9.76 0.31 -14.34
C ARG A 171 -9.40 0.98 -15.65
N ASP A 172 -10.17 2.00 -16.02
CA ASP A 172 -9.96 2.73 -17.26
C ASP A 172 -8.58 3.40 -17.27
N ASP A 173 -8.19 4.02 -16.15
CA ASP A 173 -6.86 4.63 -16.01
C ASP A 173 -5.74 3.59 -16.10
N PHE A 174 -5.87 2.43 -15.43
CA PHE A 174 -4.88 1.35 -15.54
C PHE A 174 -4.79 0.77 -16.95
N LEU A 175 -5.91 0.66 -17.68
CA LEU A 175 -5.91 0.14 -19.06
C LEU A 175 -5.00 0.94 -19.98
N GLN A 176 -4.82 2.24 -19.73
CA GLN A 176 -3.96 3.10 -20.54
C GLN A 176 -2.47 2.81 -20.37
N VAL A 177 -2.04 2.38 -19.17
CA VAL A 177 -0.61 2.26 -18.81
C VAL A 177 -0.15 0.82 -18.53
N ARG A 178 -1.07 -0.14 -18.34
CA ARG A 178 -0.72 -1.51 -17.89
C ARG A 178 0.17 -2.30 -18.85
N LYS A 179 0.14 -1.98 -20.15
CA LYS A 179 0.93 -2.73 -21.16
C LYS A 179 2.42 -2.42 -21.08
N ASP A 180 2.79 -1.32 -20.44
CA ASP A 180 4.18 -0.85 -20.38
C ASP A 180 5.00 -1.61 -19.34
N SER A 181 4.34 -2.26 -18.36
CA SER A 181 5.03 -2.98 -17.30
C SER A 181 4.17 -4.06 -16.65
N LYS A 182 4.79 -5.22 -16.39
CA LYS A 182 4.20 -6.28 -15.57
C LYS A 182 3.89 -5.83 -14.14
N VAL A 183 4.63 -4.85 -13.61
CA VAL A 183 4.39 -4.32 -12.25
C VAL A 183 3.09 -3.51 -12.23
N ILE A 184 2.87 -2.67 -13.25
CA ILE A 184 1.62 -1.92 -13.39
C ILE A 184 0.46 -2.90 -13.59
N ASP A 185 0.63 -3.91 -14.45
CA ASP A 185 -0.37 -4.95 -14.69
C ASP A 185 -0.76 -5.71 -13.41
N THR A 186 0.25 -6.11 -12.63
CA THR A 186 0.05 -6.76 -11.32
C THR A 186 -0.67 -5.83 -10.34
N GLY A 187 -0.26 -4.54 -10.28
CA GLY A 187 -0.91 -3.54 -9.45
C GLY A 187 -2.38 -3.31 -9.81
N ALA A 188 -2.70 -3.28 -11.11
CA ALA A 188 -4.07 -3.19 -11.61
C ALA A 188 -4.90 -4.41 -11.18
N MET A 189 -4.35 -5.63 -11.33
CA MET A 189 -5.01 -6.85 -10.90
C MET A 189 -5.30 -6.87 -9.39
N MET A 190 -4.30 -6.53 -8.55
CA MET A 190 -4.47 -6.52 -7.10
C MET A 190 -5.47 -5.45 -6.65
N THR A 191 -5.44 -4.27 -7.24
CA THR A 191 -6.39 -3.19 -6.95
C THR A 191 -7.81 -3.61 -7.31
N ASN A 192 -8.00 -4.18 -8.52
CA ASN A 192 -9.29 -4.69 -8.97
C ASN A 192 -9.84 -5.77 -8.05
N GLN A 193 -9.05 -6.80 -7.77
CA GLN A 193 -9.43 -7.90 -6.89
C GLN A 193 -9.82 -7.40 -5.50
N THR A 194 -9.06 -6.44 -4.96
CA THR A 194 -9.31 -5.86 -3.64
C THR A 194 -10.64 -5.10 -3.60
N ILE A 195 -10.88 -4.20 -4.55
CA ILE A 195 -12.10 -3.38 -4.58
C ILE A 195 -13.32 -4.24 -4.92
N GLU A 196 -13.19 -5.22 -5.83
CA GLU A 196 -14.25 -6.19 -6.11
C GLU A 196 -14.61 -7.02 -4.87
N ARG A 197 -13.61 -7.43 -4.08
CA ARG A 197 -13.86 -8.13 -2.81
C ARG A 197 -14.64 -7.26 -1.83
N ILE A 198 -14.29 -5.97 -1.71
CA ILE A 198 -15.02 -5.00 -0.89
C ILE A 198 -16.47 -4.87 -1.37
N LEU A 199 -16.68 -4.70 -2.69
CA LEU A 199 -18.00 -4.62 -3.29
C LEU A 199 -18.80 -5.91 -3.12
N TYR A 200 -18.15 -7.06 -3.16
CA TYR A 200 -18.78 -8.35 -2.87
C TYR A 200 -19.31 -8.38 -1.43
N VAL A 201 -18.49 -8.02 -0.42
CA VAL A 201 -18.94 -7.94 0.98
C VAL A 201 -20.12 -6.98 1.14
N LEU A 202 -20.06 -5.81 0.49
CA LEU A 202 -21.15 -4.82 0.51
C LEU A 202 -22.43 -5.34 -0.18
N SER A 203 -22.31 -6.17 -1.23
CA SER A 203 -23.49 -6.76 -1.88
C SER A 203 -24.16 -7.83 -1.01
N GLN A 204 -23.39 -8.54 -0.18
CA GLN A 204 -23.94 -9.51 0.79
C GLN A 204 -24.57 -8.81 2.00
N SER A 205 -24.08 -7.62 2.38
CA SER A 205 -24.57 -6.88 3.53
C SER A 205 -24.44 -5.36 3.31
N PRO A 206 -25.41 -4.73 2.62
CA PRO A 206 -25.35 -3.30 2.29
C PRO A 206 -25.25 -2.38 3.50
N GLN A 207 -25.74 -2.84 4.67
CA GLN A 207 -25.65 -2.09 5.92
C GLN A 207 -24.20 -1.85 6.37
N LEU A 208 -23.24 -2.68 5.93
CA LEU A 208 -21.82 -2.45 6.22
C LEU A 208 -21.26 -1.19 5.55
N ALA A 209 -21.94 -0.65 4.54
CA ALA A 209 -21.58 0.64 3.92
C ALA A 209 -21.62 1.81 4.92
N THR A 210 -22.32 1.67 6.06
CA THR A 210 -22.27 2.67 7.13
C THR A 210 -20.86 2.81 7.71
N ARG A 211 -20.12 1.70 7.80
CA ARG A 211 -18.77 1.66 8.37
C ARG A 211 -17.70 2.26 7.45
N LEU A 212 -17.97 2.38 6.15
CA LEU A 212 -17.01 2.96 5.20
C LEU A 212 -16.63 4.40 5.58
N VAL A 213 -17.56 5.19 6.10
CA VAL A 213 -17.32 6.60 6.46
C VAL A 213 -16.82 6.79 7.89
N GLU A 214 -16.92 5.74 8.72
CA GLU A 214 -16.44 5.78 10.10
C GLU A 214 -14.92 5.93 10.13
N GLU A 215 -14.40 6.53 11.21
CA GLU A 215 -12.96 6.61 11.41
C GLU A 215 -12.32 5.22 11.43
N GLY A 216 -13.04 4.23 11.98
CA GLY A 216 -12.62 2.84 11.99
C GLY A 216 -12.57 2.17 10.61
N GLY A 217 -13.31 2.66 9.61
CA GLY A 217 -13.50 1.97 8.32
C GLY A 217 -14.28 0.66 8.44
N MET A 218 -14.46 -0.02 7.31
CA MET A 218 -15.08 -1.33 7.21
C MET A 218 -13.99 -2.41 7.09
N ASP A 219 -14.06 -3.44 7.93
CA ASP A 219 -13.21 -4.63 7.83
C ASP A 219 -13.68 -5.55 6.69
N PHE A 220 -12.73 -6.20 6.02
CA PHE A 220 -12.98 -7.23 5.03
C PHE A 220 -11.82 -8.24 5.00
N ASP A 221 -12.07 -9.45 4.51
CA ASP A 221 -11.04 -10.47 4.36
C ASP A 221 -10.52 -10.49 2.92
N HIS A 222 -9.21 -10.25 2.73
CA HIS A 222 -8.55 -10.32 1.43
C HIS A 222 -8.06 -11.74 1.14
N LEU A 223 -8.33 -12.23 -0.07
CA LEU A 223 -8.12 -13.63 -0.47
C LEU A 223 -6.71 -14.18 -0.20
N THR A 224 -5.68 -13.33 -0.28
CA THR A 224 -4.27 -13.75 -0.20
C THR A 224 -3.42 -12.95 0.80
N LEU A 225 -3.95 -11.85 1.34
CA LEU A 225 -3.15 -10.88 2.10
C LEU A 225 -3.62 -10.71 3.55
N ASP A 226 -4.54 -11.56 4.00
CA ASP A 226 -5.20 -11.53 5.31
C ASP A 226 -6.23 -10.38 5.44
N ASP A 227 -6.55 -10.05 6.69
CA ASP A 227 -7.52 -9.02 7.04
C ASP A 227 -7.15 -7.65 6.45
N GLY A 228 -8.16 -7.02 5.89
CA GLY A 228 -8.09 -5.70 5.29
C GLY A 228 -9.12 -4.76 5.88
N ARG A 229 -8.90 -3.47 5.65
CA ARG A 229 -9.79 -2.41 6.08
C ARG A 229 -9.87 -1.33 5.01
N VAL A 230 -11.08 -0.87 4.76
CA VAL A 230 -11.38 0.15 3.77
C VAL A 230 -12.12 1.32 4.41
N ARG A 231 -11.78 2.53 4.00
CA ARG A 231 -12.47 3.75 4.41
C ARG A 231 -12.74 4.62 3.18
N LEU A 232 -13.94 5.17 3.13
CA LEU A 232 -14.41 6.14 2.15
C LEU A 232 -14.61 7.48 2.85
N ILE A 233 -13.98 8.54 2.36
CA ILE A 233 -14.19 9.91 2.83
C ILE A 233 -14.74 10.70 1.67
N LEU A 234 -15.83 11.42 1.90
CA LEU A 234 -16.48 12.27 0.90
C LEU A 234 -16.35 13.73 1.34
N CYS A 235 -15.70 14.54 0.49
CA CYS A 235 -15.49 15.96 0.70
C CYS A 235 -16.01 16.73 -0.51
N LYS A 236 -17.24 17.26 -0.43
CA LYS A 236 -17.95 17.86 -1.59
C LYS A 236 -18.07 16.86 -2.75
N ASN A 237 -17.37 17.12 -3.86
CA ASN A 237 -17.30 16.27 -5.04
C ASN A 237 -16.05 15.37 -5.07
N VAL A 238 -15.20 15.41 -4.05
CA VAL A 238 -14.00 14.55 -3.97
C VAL A 238 -14.30 13.32 -3.14
N ALA A 239 -14.07 12.15 -3.73
CA ALA A 239 -14.10 10.87 -3.04
C ALA A 239 -12.67 10.38 -2.78
N ILE A 240 -12.43 9.97 -1.53
CA ILE A 240 -11.15 9.44 -1.08
C ILE A 240 -11.37 8.02 -0.58
N LEU A 241 -10.78 7.05 -1.27
CA LEU A 241 -10.80 5.64 -0.89
C LEU A 241 -9.43 5.25 -0.35
N LYS A 242 -9.39 4.80 0.89
CA LYS A 242 -8.17 4.30 1.53
C LYS A 242 -8.36 2.83 1.87
N ILE A 243 -7.41 1.99 1.48
CA ILE A 243 -7.40 0.55 1.76
C ILE A 243 -6.06 0.17 2.39
N ARG A 244 -6.13 -0.62 3.44
CA ARG A 244 -4.98 -1.14 4.17
C ARG A 244 -5.19 -2.64 4.38
N ILE A 245 -4.17 -3.45 4.14
CA ILE A 245 -4.25 -4.91 4.35
C ILE A 245 -3.03 -5.39 5.12
N GLY A 246 -3.22 -6.32 6.05
CA GLY A 246 -2.20 -6.91 6.91
C GLY A 246 -2.46 -6.65 8.40
N LYS A 247 -1.44 -6.85 9.24
CA LYS A 247 -1.56 -6.67 10.70
C LYS A 247 -1.47 -5.20 11.09
N LEU A 248 -2.56 -4.45 10.93
CA LEU A 248 -2.57 -3.01 11.14
C LEU A 248 -2.60 -2.64 12.64
N LYS A 249 -1.51 -2.08 13.17
CA LYS A 249 -1.49 -1.52 14.56
C LYS A 249 -2.11 -0.12 14.65
N LYS A 250 -1.95 0.69 13.59
CA LYS A 250 -2.55 2.01 13.40
C LYS A 250 -2.95 2.10 11.92
N ILE A 251 -4.19 2.50 11.66
CA ILE A 251 -4.81 2.26 10.34
C ILE A 251 -4.85 3.54 9.52
N TRP A 252 -5.27 4.62 10.17
CA TRP A 252 -5.33 5.95 9.57
C TRP A 252 -4.46 6.87 10.41
N THR A 253 -3.21 7.05 10.00
CA THR A 253 -2.46 8.22 10.45
C THR A 253 -3.18 9.44 9.88
N GLN A 254 -3.49 10.43 10.73
CA GLN A 254 -3.86 11.77 10.25
C GLN A 254 -2.63 12.34 9.56
N GLU A 255 -2.57 12.19 8.24
CA GLU A 255 -1.62 12.83 7.33
C GLU A 255 -2.42 13.67 6.34
#